data_AF-A0A4Z2CKM8-F1
#
_entry.id   AF-A0A4Z2CKM8-F1
#
_cell.length_a   1.000
_cell.length_b   1.000
_cell.length_c   1.000
_cell.angle_alpha   90.00
_cell.angle_beta   90.00
_cell.angle_gamma   90.00
#
_symmetry.space_group_name_H-M   'P 1'
#
loop_
_entity.id
_entity.type
_entity.pdbx_description
1 polymer ?
#
loop_
_entity_poly.entity_id
_entity_poly.type
_entity_poly.pdbx_seq_one_letter_code
_entity_poly.pdbx_strand_id
1 'polypeptide(L)'
;MPVVLEPQLPKVELGKAKVAIEECVMLPPPMGYKRAKEILRRLFGQPHVIARELLDSLVDGTHVDYSSPDGLEYLAIRMENCFITLEQMNYTSDLNSLGTLEKI
;
A
#
# COMPACT_ATOMS: atom_id res chain seq x y z
N MET A 1 9.38 11.80 23.92
CA MET A 1 8.15 11.67 23.12
C MET A 1 8.56 11.05 21.79
N PRO A 2 8.17 9.81 21.47
CA PRO A 2 8.53 9.23 20.19
C PRO A 2 7.67 9.89 19.10
N VAL A 3 8.37 10.48 18.13
CA VAL A 3 7.80 11.05 16.90
C VAL A 3 7.26 9.87 16.10
N VAL A 4 5.93 9.80 15.97
CA VAL A 4 5.28 8.86 15.06
C VAL A 4 5.67 9.30 13.65
N LEU A 5 6.61 8.58 13.04
CA LEU A 5 6.96 8.76 11.64
C LEU A 5 5.81 8.17 10.83
N GLU A 6 4.76 8.98 10.62
CA GLU A 6 3.70 8.68 9.65
C GLU A 6 4.38 8.36 8.32
N PRO A 7 4.16 7.21 7.67
CA PRO A 7 4.76 6.94 6.37
C PRO A 7 4.32 8.04 5.40
N GLN A 8 5.26 8.89 4.99
CA GLN A 8 5.00 9.99 4.08
C GLN A 8 4.82 9.41 2.69
N LEU A 9 3.59 8.96 2.42
CA LEU A 9 3.11 8.77 1.06
C LEU A 9 3.40 10.08 0.29
N PRO A 10 4.00 10.04 -0.91
CA PRO A 10 4.41 11.23 -1.63
C PRO A 10 3.26 12.25 -1.71
N LYS A 11 3.45 13.42 -1.08
CA LYS A 11 2.46 14.50 -0.89
C LYS A 11 1.70 14.91 -2.16
N VAL A 12 2.27 14.63 -3.33
CA VAL A 12 1.72 14.95 -4.65
C VAL A 12 0.57 14.00 -5.04
N GLU A 13 0.59 12.75 -4.59
CA GLU A 13 -0.43 11.76 -4.94
C GLU A 13 -1.69 11.91 -4.08
N LEU A 14 -1.53 12.26 -2.80
CA LEU A 14 -2.66 12.54 -1.91
C LEU A 14 -3.51 13.71 -2.45
N GLY A 15 -2.86 14.72 -3.02
CA GLY A 15 -3.54 15.84 -3.69
C GLY A 15 -4.38 15.38 -4.89
N LYS A 16 -3.83 14.51 -5.75
CA LYS A 16 -4.54 13.99 -6.93
C LYS A 16 -5.68 13.05 -6.56
N ALA A 17 -5.49 12.17 -5.58
CA ALA A 17 -6.51 11.26 -5.10
C ALA A 17 -7.69 12.03 -4.48
N LYS A 18 -7.41 13.04 -3.66
CA LYS A 18 -8.44 13.93 -3.09
C LYS A 18 -9.24 14.62 -4.19
N VAL A 19 -8.58 15.26 -5.15
CA VAL A 19 -9.24 15.95 -6.28
C VAL A 19 -10.12 14.99 -7.09
N ALA A 20 -9.68 13.75 -7.29
CA ALA A 20 -10.43 12.76 -8.06
C ALA A 20 -11.75 12.31 -7.38
N ILE A 21 -11.84 12.38 -6.05
CA ILE A 21 -13.02 11.93 -5.29
C ILE A 21 -13.81 13.07 -4.63
N GLU A 22 -13.34 14.32 -4.73
CA GLU A 22 -13.90 15.47 -4.02
C GLU A 22 -15.41 15.63 -4.28
N GLU A 23 -15.82 15.50 -5.54
CA GLU A 23 -17.22 15.61 -5.95
C GLU A 23 -18.10 14.41 -5.54
N CYS A 24 -17.51 13.30 -5.08
CA CYS A 24 -18.30 12.15 -4.60
C CYS A 24 -19.10 12.49 -3.35
N VAL A 25 -18.75 13.55 -2.62
CA VAL A 25 -19.48 14.04 -1.44
C VAL A 25 -20.89 14.55 -1.78
N MET A 26 -21.14 14.93 -3.03
CA MET A 26 -22.45 15.41 -3.49
C MET A 26 -23.46 14.27 -3.68
N LEU A 27 -23.00 13.02 -3.68
CA LEU A 27 -23.85 11.84 -3.79
C LEU A 27 -24.35 11.40 -2.40
N PRO A 28 -25.48 10.67 -2.32
CA PRO A 28 -25.87 10.02 -1.07
C PRO A 28 -24.72 9.17 -0.50
N PRO A 29 -24.49 9.16 0.83
CA PRO A 29 -23.30 8.55 1.43
C PRO A 29 -22.91 7.14 0.92
N PRO A 30 -23.83 6.16 0.78
CA PRO A 30 -23.46 4.84 0.27
C PRO A 30 -23.03 4.86 -1.21
N MET A 31 -23.62 5.76 -2.01
CA MET A 31 -23.25 5.94 -3.42
C MET A 31 -21.94 6.70 -3.57
N GLY A 32 -21.76 7.77 -2.80
CA GLY A 32 -20.53 8.57 -2.78
C GLY A 32 -19.32 7.71 -2.41
N TYR A 33 -19.42 6.92 -1.34
CA TYR A 33 -18.36 6.01 -0.94
C TYR A 33 -18.06 4.94 -2.01
N LYS A 34 -19.10 4.31 -2.55
CA LYS A 34 -18.94 3.31 -3.61
C LYS A 34 -18.24 3.91 -4.84
N ARG A 35 -18.64 5.11 -5.25
CA ARG A 35 -18.07 5.80 -6.41
C ARG A 35 -16.63 6.23 -6.18
N ALA A 36 -16.33 6.77 -4.99
CA ALA A 36 -14.96 7.12 -4.60
C ALA A 36 -14.04 5.90 -4.65
N LYS A 37 -14.47 4.75 -4.10
CA LYS A 37 -13.70 3.49 -4.18
C LYS A 37 -13.43 3.05 -5.62
N GLU A 38 -14.42 3.17 -6.50
CA GLU A 38 -14.28 2.81 -7.92
C GLU A 38 -13.25 3.70 -8.63
N ILE A 39 -13.32 5.02 -8.40
CA ILE A 39 -12.39 6.00 -8.98
C ILE A 39 -10.98 5.75 -8.48
N LEU A 40 -10.80 5.58 -7.16
CA LEU A 40 -9.49 5.30 -6.57
C LEU A 40 -8.88 4.03 -7.14
N ARG A 41 -9.66 2.95 -7.23
CA ARG A 41 -9.20 1.69 -7.81
C ARG A 41 -8.81 1.85 -9.28
N ARG A 42 -9.57 2.61 -10.07
CA ARG A 42 -9.30 2.79 -11.50
C ARG A 42 -8.06 3.64 -11.76
N LEU A 43 -7.87 4.71 -11.00
CA LEU A 43 -6.81 5.69 -11.25
C LEU A 43 -5.50 5.39 -10.53
N PHE A 44 -5.59 4.83 -9.33
CA PHE A 44 -4.44 4.60 -8.44
C PHE A 44 -4.31 3.13 -8.01
N GLY A 45 -5.37 2.35 -8.19
CA GLY A 45 -5.42 0.93 -7.82
C GLY A 45 -4.77 -0.03 -8.82
N GLN A 46 -3.81 0.42 -9.62
CA GLN A 46 -3.14 -0.43 -10.60
C GLN A 46 -2.37 -1.54 -9.88
N PRO A 47 -2.72 -2.82 -10.09
CA PRO A 47 -2.15 -3.93 -9.31
C PRO A 47 -0.63 -4.00 -9.31
N HIS A 48 0.00 -3.87 -10.48
CA HIS A 48 1.46 -3.92 -10.60
C HIS A 48 2.17 -2.74 -9.91
N VAL A 49 1.57 -1.56 -9.85
CA VAL A 49 2.16 -0.39 -9.17
C VAL A 49 2.10 -0.59 -7.66
N ILE A 50 0.93 -0.99 -7.15
CA ILE A 50 0.73 -1.27 -5.72
C ILE A 50 1.61 -2.44 -5.27
N ALA A 51 1.66 -3.51 -6.07
CA ALA A 51 2.51 -4.66 -5.79
C ALA A 51 3.98 -4.28 -5.69
N ARG A 52 4.48 -3.51 -6.66
CA ARG A 52 5.86 -3.08 -6.68
C ARG A 52 6.20 -2.18 -5.48
N GLU A 53 5.38 -1.19 -5.15
CA GLU A 53 5.62 -0.34 -3.98
C GLU A 53 5.57 -1.12 -2.65
N LEU A 54 4.64 -2.08 -2.54
CA LEU A 54 4.58 -2.95 -1.36
C LEU A 54 5.84 -3.82 -1.22
N LEU A 55 6.32 -4.39 -2.33
CA LEU A 55 7.55 -5.19 -2.34
C LEU A 55 8.79 -4.33 -2.12
N ASP A 56 8.91 -3.21 -2.81
CA ASP A 56 10.04 -2.28 -2.68
C ASP A 56 10.12 -1.76 -1.25
N SER A 57 8.99 -1.44 -0.62
CA SER A 57 8.98 -1.03 0.79
C SER A 57 9.35 -2.16 1.76
N LEU A 58 9.15 -3.44 1.42
CA LEU A 58 9.62 -4.57 2.24
C LEU A 58 11.14 -4.74 2.14
N VAL A 59 11.70 -4.50 0.95
CA VAL A 59 13.13 -4.63 0.65
C VAL A 59 13.92 -3.40 1.11
N ASP A 60 13.30 -2.22 1.11
CA ASP A 60 13.93 -0.98 1.57
C ASP A 60 14.10 -0.99 3.10
N GLY A 61 15.19 -1.60 3.55
CA GLY A 61 15.58 -1.73 4.96
C GLY A 61 16.02 -0.42 5.63
N THR A 62 15.81 0.73 5.01
CA THR A 62 16.28 2.03 5.51
C THR A 62 15.55 2.53 6.74
N HIS A 63 14.41 1.91 7.11
CA HIS A 63 13.55 2.41 8.20
C HIS A 63 13.28 1.42 9.35
N VAL A 64 13.80 0.19 9.32
CA VAL A 64 13.50 -0.83 10.33
C VAL A 64 14.79 -1.44 10.88
N ASP A 65 14.99 -1.33 12.21
CA ASP A 65 16.04 -2.09 12.89
C ASP A 65 15.60 -3.54 13.07
N TYR A 66 15.96 -4.38 12.10
CA TYR A 66 15.68 -5.82 12.11
C TYR A 66 16.41 -6.58 13.22
N SER A 67 17.34 -5.93 13.93
CA SER A 67 18.02 -6.50 15.10
C SER A 67 17.18 -6.42 16.37
N SER A 68 16.09 -5.63 16.34
CA SER A 68 15.15 -5.48 17.45
C SER A 68 13.93 -6.40 17.30
N PRO A 69 13.38 -6.94 18.40
CA PRO A 69 12.15 -7.74 18.35
C PRO A 69 10.97 -6.94 17.78
N ASP A 70 10.89 -5.64 18.08
CA ASP A 70 9.83 -4.75 17.59
C ASP A 70 9.93 -4.52 16.07
N GLY A 71 11.15 -4.41 15.52
CA GLY A 71 11.38 -4.29 14.09
C GLY A 71 11.01 -5.58 13.33
N LEU A 72 11.25 -6.74 13.94
CA LEU A 72 10.89 -8.04 13.37
C LEU A 72 9.36 -8.26 13.37
N GLU A 73 8.69 -7.88 14.46
CA GLU A 73 7.22 -7.88 14.55
C GLU A 73 6.60 -6.95 13.50
N TYR A 74 7.15 -5.74 13.36
CA TYR A 74 6.71 -4.78 12.36
C TYR A 74 6.89 -5.33 10.93
N LEU A 75 8.02 -5.99 10.63
CA LEU A 75 8.25 -6.64 9.35
C LEU A 75 7.22 -7.75 9.08
N ALA A 76 6.95 -8.62 10.05
CA ALA A 76 5.99 -9.71 9.91
C ALA A 76 4.58 -9.20 9.58
N ILE A 77 4.13 -8.16 10.28
CA ILE A 77 2.83 -7.50 10.01
C ILE A 77 2.80 -6.93 8.58
N ARG A 78 3.91 -6.34 8.11
CA ARG A 78 3.99 -5.79 6.76
C ARG A 78 4.00 -6.86 5.69
N MET A 79 4.69 -7.97 5.90
CA MET A 79 4.68 -9.12 5.00
C MET A 79 3.27 -9.72 4.87
N GLU A 80 2.54 -9.87 5.99
CA GLU A 80 1.16 -10.36 6.00
C GLU A 80 0.22 -9.40 5.24
N ASN A 81 0.31 -8.09 5.50
CA ASN A 81 -0.49 -7.09 4.79
C ASN A 81 -0.19 -7.05 3.28
N CYS A 82 1.08 -7.24 2.90
CA CYS A 82 1.50 -7.36 1.51
C CYS A 82 0.89 -8.61 0.87
N PHE A 83 0.95 -9.76 1.55
CA PHE A 83 0.36 -11.01 1.09
C PHE A 83 -1.16 -10.88 0.85
N ILE A 84 -1.90 -10.36 1.82
CA ILE A 84 -3.35 -10.14 1.72
C ILE A 84 -3.66 -9.23 0.52
N THR A 85 -2.93 -8.13 0.35
CA THR A 85 -3.18 -7.18 -0.74
C THR A 85 -2.94 -7.82 -2.10
N LEU A 86 -1.86 -8.59 -2.24
CA LEU A 86 -1.50 -9.27 -3.49
C LEU A 86 -2.45 -10.42 -3.81
N GLU A 87 -2.93 -11.16 -2.81
CA GLU A 87 -3.97 -12.17 -2.98
C GLU A 87 -5.27 -11.57 -3.50
N GLN A 88 -5.75 -10.49 -2.86
CA GLN A 88 -6.97 -9.80 -3.27
C GLN A 88 -6.87 -9.17 -4.68
N MET A 89 -5.65 -8.94 -5.17
CA MET A 89 -5.38 -8.43 -6.51
C MET A 89 -5.16 -9.53 -7.56
N ASN A 90 -5.20 -10.81 -7.19
CA ASN A 90 -4.81 -11.97 -8.02
C ASN A 90 -3.35 -11.94 -8.51
N TYR A 91 -2.45 -11.33 -7.73
CA TYR A 91 -1.02 -11.16 -8.04
C TYR A 91 -0.09 -12.12 -7.27
N THR A 92 -0.62 -13.22 -6.71
CA THR A 92 0.14 -14.19 -5.92
C THR A 92 1.30 -14.87 -6.68
N SER A 93 1.25 -14.87 -8.00
CA SER A 93 2.30 -15.40 -8.88
C SER A 93 3.60 -14.60 -8.81
N ASP A 94 3.52 -13.28 -8.57
CA ASP A 94 4.68 -12.38 -8.53
C ASP A 94 5.40 -12.40 -7.16
N LEU A 95 4.68 -12.72 -6.08
CA LEU A 95 5.25 -12.99 -4.76
C LEU A 95 6.17 -14.22 -4.78
N ASN A 96 5.72 -15.26 -5.46
CA ASN A 96 6.45 -16.53 -5.59
C ASN A 96 7.47 -16.51 -6.74
N SER A 97 7.62 -15.38 -7.43
CA SER A 97 8.67 -15.23 -8.43
C SER A 97 10.03 -15.19 -7.74
N LEU A 98 10.96 -15.99 -8.24
CA LEU A 98 12.33 -16.11 -7.74
C LEU A 98 13.01 -14.73 -7.57
N GLY A 99 12.75 -13.78 -8.49
CA GLY A 99 13.32 -12.44 -8.45
C GLY A 99 12.79 -11.53 -7.33
N THR A 100 11.65 -11.85 -6.70
CA THR A 100 11.13 -11.16 -5.51
C THR A 100 11.76 -11.75 -4.25
N LEU A 101 11.85 -13.08 -4.16
CA LEU A 101 12.48 -13.79 -3.04
C LEU A 101 14.00 -13.59 -2.97
N GLU A 102 14.68 -13.40 -4.10
CA GLU A 102 16.12 -13.12 -4.14
C GLU A 102 16.50 -11.70 -3.67
N LYS A 103 15.51 -10.80 -3.54
CA LYS A 103 15.73 -9.40 -3.14
C LYS A 103 15.37 -9.11 -1.68
N ILE A 104 14.70 -10.04 -1.00
CA ILE A 104 14.34 -9.98 0.43
C ILE A 104 15.45 -10.66 1.23
#